data_AF-A0A7S1H3Q8-F1
#
_entry.id   AF-A0A7S1H3Q8-F1
#
_cell.length_a   1.000
_cell.length_b   1.000
_cell.length_c   1.000
_cell.angle_alpha   90.00
_cell.angle_beta   90.00
_cell.angle_gamma   90.00
#
_symmetry.space_group_name_H-M   'P 1'
#
loop_
_entity.id
_entity.type
_entity.pdbx_description
1 polymer ?
#
loop_
_entity_poly.entity_id
_entity_poly.type
_entity_poly.pdbx_seq_one_letter_code
_entity_poly.pdbx_strand_id
1 'polypeptide(L)'
;NDKCREFSGLGAGEALGVQWSECIKPIGAHKAMVEEAFEQALCGKETVGLEFTVRSAGDGSPGCEKMIDLLLNVSPRKNTQGEIVGCIALAQDVSSYRQLISQEAEI
;
A
#
# COMPACT_ATOMS: atom_id res chain seq x y z
N ASN A 1 -9.25 -9.54 -5.61
CA ASN A 1 -7.88 -9.89 -5.20
C ASN A 1 -7.93 -10.04 -3.69
N ASP A 2 -7.86 -11.27 -3.17
CA ASP A 2 -8.23 -11.57 -1.77
C ASP A 2 -7.31 -10.90 -0.74
N LYS A 3 -6.07 -10.58 -1.11
CA LYS A 3 -5.12 -9.81 -0.28
C LYS A 3 -5.61 -8.39 0.05
N CYS A 4 -6.24 -7.72 -0.92
CA CYS A 4 -7.29 -6.69 -0.76
C CYS A 4 -7.88 -6.61 0.65
N ARG A 5 -8.55 -7.70 0.98
CA ARG A 5 -9.46 -7.83 2.10
C ARG A 5 -8.72 -8.04 3.42
N GLU A 6 -7.58 -8.71 3.39
CA GLU A 6 -6.81 -9.02 4.61
C GLU A 6 -6.21 -7.77 5.27
N PHE A 7 -5.83 -6.76 4.50
CA PHE A 7 -5.29 -5.52 5.07
C PHE A 7 -6.33 -4.42 5.22
N SER A 8 -7.24 -4.26 4.25
CA SER A 8 -8.24 -3.17 4.28
C SER A 8 -9.55 -3.56 4.97
N GLY A 9 -9.83 -4.85 5.14
CA GLY A 9 -11.14 -5.36 5.56
C GLY A 9 -12.23 -5.23 4.49
N LEU A 10 -11.95 -4.58 3.35
CA LEU A 10 -12.94 -4.27 2.32
C LEU A 10 -12.99 -5.34 1.23
N GLY A 11 -14.21 -5.68 0.80
CA GLY A 11 -14.41 -6.46 -0.42
C GLY A 11 -13.98 -5.66 -1.66
N ALA A 12 -13.68 -6.36 -2.76
CA ALA A 12 -13.25 -5.71 -4.01
C ALA A 12 -14.26 -4.68 -4.56
N GLY A 13 -15.56 -4.89 -4.30
CA GLY A 13 -16.61 -3.94 -4.67
C GLY A 13 -16.72 -2.73 -3.74
N GLU A 14 -16.36 -2.89 -2.47
CA GLU A 14 -16.38 -1.81 -1.47
C GLU A 14 -15.12 -0.95 -1.54
N ALA A 15 -14.01 -1.52 -2.01
CA ALA A 15 -12.79 -0.78 -2.27
C ALA A 15 -12.89 0.14 -3.51
N LEU A 16 -13.89 -0.05 -4.38
CA LEU A 16 -14.11 0.80 -5.54
C LEU A 16 -14.68 2.16 -5.11
N GLY A 17 -13.97 3.23 -5.45
CA GLY A 17 -14.36 4.61 -5.11
C GLY A 17 -13.88 5.08 -3.74
N VAL A 18 -13.28 4.20 -2.94
CA VAL A 18 -12.61 4.58 -1.69
C VAL A 18 -11.16 4.92 -2.00
N GLN A 19 -10.68 6.02 -1.43
CA GLN A 19 -9.27 6.40 -1.59
C GLN A 19 -8.38 5.36 -0.91
N TRP A 20 -7.30 4.97 -1.58
CA TRP A 20 -6.38 3.94 -1.08
C TRP A 20 -5.82 4.30 0.32
N SER A 21 -5.53 5.58 0.56
CA SER A 21 -5.05 6.08 1.85
C SER A 21 -6.06 5.90 3.01
N GLU A 22 -7.36 5.88 2.71
CA GLU A 22 -8.41 5.58 3.70
C GLU A 22 -8.57 4.06 3.92
N CYS A 23 -8.31 3.24 2.90
CA CYS A 23 -8.41 1.78 2.98
C CYS A 23 -7.32 1.16 3.86
N ILE A 24 -6.07 1.63 3.72
CA ILE A 24 -4.92 1.03 4.41
C ILE A 24 -4.54 1.71 5.72
N LYS A 25 -5.10 2.89 6.03
CA LYS A 25 -4.85 3.65 7.28
C LYS A 25 -3.36 3.67 7.67
N PRO A 26 -2.47 4.22 6.80
CA PRO A 26 -1.06 4.30 7.09
C PRO A 26 -0.82 5.19 8.32
N ILE A 27 0.15 4.83 9.15
CA ILE A 27 0.38 5.50 10.43
C ILE A 27 1.12 6.82 10.21
N GLY A 28 0.64 7.90 10.83
CA GLY A 28 1.37 9.17 10.89
C GLY A 28 1.67 9.82 9.53
N ALA A 29 2.94 10.21 9.33
CA ALA A 29 3.38 10.97 8.16
C ALA A 29 3.45 10.13 6.86
N HIS A 30 3.34 8.80 6.94
CA HIS A 30 3.40 7.92 5.77
C HIS A 30 2.21 8.12 4.82
N LYS A 31 1.08 8.69 5.30
CA LYS A 31 -0.05 9.04 4.44
C LYS A 31 0.37 10.01 3.32
N ALA A 32 1.09 11.07 3.67
CA ALA A 32 1.53 12.08 2.70
C ALA A 32 2.51 11.49 1.67
N MET A 33 3.42 10.61 2.11
CA MET A 33 4.36 9.93 1.22
C MET A 33 3.64 9.03 0.20
N VAL A 34 2.61 8.31 0.65
CA VAL A 34 1.79 7.47 -0.24
C VAL A 34 1.05 8.34 -1.24
N GLU A 35 0.37 9.41 -0.78
CA GLU A 35 -0.34 10.35 -1.65
C GLU A 35 0.59 10.97 -2.70
N GLU A 36 1.78 11.39 -2.30
CA GLU A 36 2.80 11.92 -3.21
C GLU A 36 3.22 10.88 -4.27
N ALA A 37 3.41 9.62 -3.89
CA ALA A 37 3.73 8.55 -4.84
C ALA A 37 2.64 8.37 -5.91
N PHE A 38 1.36 8.46 -5.50
CA PHE A 38 0.24 8.42 -6.43
C PHE A 38 0.21 9.65 -7.34
N GLU A 39 0.46 10.85 -6.81
CA GLU A 39 0.53 12.08 -7.62
C GLU A 39 1.69 12.04 -8.63
N GLN A 40 2.86 11.55 -8.23
CA GLN A 40 4.01 11.37 -9.11
C GLN A 40 3.69 10.40 -10.25
N ALA A 41 3.03 9.28 -9.94
CA ALA A 41 2.56 8.33 -10.95
C ALA A 41 1.53 8.94 -11.90
N LEU A 42 0.61 9.77 -11.41
CA LEU A 42 -0.34 10.48 -12.26
C LEU A 42 0.33 11.55 -13.15
N CYS A 43 1.50 12.05 -12.74
CA CYS A 43 2.36 12.90 -13.56
C CYS A 43 3.29 12.12 -14.51
N GLY A 44 3.24 10.79 -14.50
CA GLY A 44 4.02 9.94 -15.40
C GLY A 44 5.39 9.55 -14.86
N LYS A 45 5.67 9.83 -13.59
CA LYS A 45 6.90 9.40 -12.90
C LYS A 45 6.63 8.11 -12.13
N GLU A 46 7.44 7.10 -12.34
CA GLU A 46 7.31 5.85 -11.58
C GLU A 46 7.89 6.05 -10.19
N THR A 47 7.17 5.58 -9.17
CA THR A 47 7.65 5.53 -7.79
C THR A 47 7.91 4.08 -7.43
N VAL A 48 9.16 3.77 -7.05
CA VAL A 48 9.60 2.42 -6.72
C VAL A 48 10.13 2.41 -5.29
N GLY A 49 9.71 1.41 -4.52
CA GLY A 49 10.31 1.08 -3.23
C GLY A 49 9.79 1.93 -2.07
N LEU A 50 8.54 2.35 -2.08
CA LEU A 50 7.97 3.08 -0.94
C LEU A 50 7.62 2.10 0.18
N GLU A 51 8.47 2.03 1.20
CA GLU A 51 8.24 1.22 2.40
C GLU A 51 7.47 2.00 3.46
N PHE A 52 6.37 1.42 3.95
CA PHE A 52 5.64 1.97 5.09
C PHE A 52 4.89 0.89 5.85
N THR A 53 4.71 1.13 7.14
CA THR A 53 3.92 0.25 8.01
C THR A 53 2.47 0.70 8.03
N VAL A 54 1.56 -0.25 7.80
CA VAL A 54 0.12 -0.03 7.93
C VAL A 54 -0.43 -0.85 9.08
N ARG A 55 -1.53 -0.36 9.63
CA ARG A 55 -2.30 -1.11 10.60
C ARG A 55 -3.41 -1.86 9.89
N SER A 56 -3.34 -3.18 9.87
CA SER A 56 -4.45 -4.00 9.36
C SER A 56 -5.69 -3.74 10.22
N ALA A 57 -6.83 -3.58 9.55
CA ALA A 57 -8.13 -3.47 10.21
C ALA A 57 -8.53 -4.78 10.94
N GLY A 58 -7.79 -5.87 10.76
CA GLY A 58 -8.15 -7.18 11.28
C GLY A 58 -9.47 -7.69 10.68
N ASP A 59 -10.11 -8.64 11.36
CA ASP A 59 -11.45 -9.15 11.03
C ASP A 59 -12.59 -8.22 11.51
N GLY A 60 -12.28 -6.98 11.89
CA GLY A 60 -13.22 -6.05 12.52
C GLY A 60 -13.30 -6.18 14.06
N SER A 61 -12.56 -7.10 14.68
CA SER A 61 -12.48 -7.23 16.13
C SER A 61 -11.55 -6.17 16.74
N PRO A 62 -12.01 -5.37 17.73
CA PRO A 62 -11.14 -4.44 18.43
C PRO A 62 -10.04 -5.21 19.18
N GLY A 63 -8.77 -4.94 18.85
CA GLY A 63 -7.59 -5.56 19.47
C GLY A 63 -6.83 -6.58 18.58
N CYS A 64 -7.33 -6.91 17.39
CA CYS A 64 -6.62 -7.76 16.41
C CYS A 64 -5.86 -6.96 15.34
N GLU A 65 -5.48 -5.72 15.64
CA GLU A 65 -4.74 -4.84 14.74
C GLU A 65 -3.30 -5.35 14.56
N LYS A 66 -2.99 -5.94 13.40
CA LYS A 66 -1.63 -6.37 13.06
C LYS A 66 -0.88 -5.25 12.33
N MET A 67 0.36 -4.98 12.75
CA MET A 67 1.27 -4.13 11.98
C MET A 67 1.79 -4.91 10.78
N ILE A 68 1.60 -4.37 9.59
CA ILE A 68 2.04 -4.97 8.34
C ILE A 68 2.98 -3.98 7.66
N ASP A 69 4.21 -4.41 7.40
CA ASP A 69 5.14 -3.66 6.57
C ASP A 69 4.81 -3.91 5.10
N LEU A 70 4.52 -2.84 4.37
CA LEU A 70 4.22 -2.88 2.95
C LEU A 70 5.32 -2.21 2.13
N LEU A 71 5.68 -2.87 1.04
CA LEU A 71 6.47 -2.29 -0.04
C LEU A 71 5.51 -1.90 -1.17
N LEU A 72 5.40 -0.60 -1.44
CA LEU A 72 4.53 -0.06 -2.48
C LEU A 72 5.35 0.41 -3.67
N ASN A 73 5.00 -0.11 -4.84
CA ASN A 73 5.47 0.38 -6.13
C ASN A 73 4.28 0.97 -6.89
N VAL A 74 4.41 2.20 -7.38
CA VAL A 74 3.35 2.87 -8.14
C VAL A 74 3.89 3.26 -9.50
N SER A 75 3.32 2.68 -10.56
CA SER A 75 3.69 2.97 -11.94
C SER A 75 2.55 3.65 -12.70
N PRO A 76 2.83 4.66 -13.55
CA PRO A 76 1.85 5.23 -14.45
C PRO A 76 1.35 4.18 -15.44
N ARG A 77 0.05 4.15 -15.68
CA ARG A 77 -0.56 3.38 -16.75
C ARG A 77 -0.88 4.31 -17.91
N LYS A 78 -0.26 4.05 -19.06
CA LYS A 78 -0.52 4.79 -20.30
C LYS A 78 -1.48 4.02 -21.21
N ASN A 79 -2.30 4.74 -21.96
CA ASN A 79 -3.10 4.17 -23.05
C ASN A 79 -2.24 3.95 -24.31
N THR A 80 -2.86 3.43 -25.38
CA THR A 80 -2.21 3.21 -26.68
C THR A 80 -1.72 4.50 -27.37
N GLN A 81 -2.20 5.66 -26.93
CA GLN A 81 -1.79 6.98 -27.41
C GLN A 81 -0.67 7.60 -26.56
N GLY A 82 -0.22 6.92 -25.50
CA GLY A 82 0.82 7.40 -24.59
C GLY A 82 0.33 8.33 -23.48
N GLU A 83 -0.98 8.58 -23.39
CA GLU A 83 -1.58 9.41 -22.35
C GLU A 83 -1.74 8.62 -21.04
N ILE A 84 -1.52 9.27 -19.91
CA ILE A 84 -1.68 8.65 -18.59
C ILE A 84 -3.18 8.52 -18.30
N VAL A 85 -3.66 7.29 -18.22
CA VAL A 85 -5.08 6.96 -17.92
C VAL A 85 -5.27 6.49 -16.49
N GLY A 86 -4.20 6.41 -15.72
CA GLY A 86 -4.22 6.06 -14.31
C GLY A 86 -2.85 5.61 -13.83
N CYS A 87 -2.82 4.93 -12.69
CA CYS A 87 -1.63 4.31 -12.13
C CYS A 87 -1.94 2.90 -11.63
N ILE A 88 -0.90 2.08 -11.54
CA ILE A 88 -0.95 0.73 -10.98
C ILE A 88 -0.12 0.77 -9.71
N ALA A 89 -0.76 0.47 -8.59
CA ALA A 89 -0.11 0.30 -7.30
C ALA A 89 0.04 -1.19 -6.97
N LEU A 90 1.26 -1.60 -6.65
CA LEU A 90 1.60 -2.94 -6.19
C LEU A 90 2.07 -2.82 -4.74
N ALA A 91 1.20 -3.21 -3.81
CA ALA A 91 1.54 -3.33 -2.39
C ALA A 91 1.90 -4.77 -2.06
N GLN A 92 3.12 -5.00 -1.57
CA GLN A 92 3.62 -6.30 -1.17
C GLN A 92 3.85 -6.33 0.34
N ASP A 93 3.29 -7.33 1.02
CA ASP A 93 3.60 -7.61 2.43
C ASP A 93 5.04 -8.12 2.56
N VAL A 94 5.85 -7.35 3.28
CA VAL A 94 7.27 -7.65 3.57
C VAL A 94 7.52 -7.80 5.07
N SER A 95 6.48 -7.87 5.90
CA SER A 95 6.58 -7.95 7.36
C SER A 95 7.46 -9.12 7.83
N SER A 96 7.25 -10.29 7.23
CA SER A 96 8.02 -11.49 7.58
C SER A 96 9.50 -11.37 7.20
N TYR A 97 9.80 -10.66 6.11
CA TYR A 97 11.18 -10.45 5.66
C TYR A 97 11.91 -9.45 6.56
N ARG A 98 11.22 -8.38 6.99
CA ARG A 98 11.81 -7.38 7.88
C ARG A 98 12.11 -7.93 9.27
N GLN A 99 11.24 -8.77 9.83
CA GLN A 99 11.49 -9.43 11.11
C GLN A 99 12.75 -10.30 11.10
N LEU A 100 13.05 -10.98 9.98
CA LEU A 100 14.26 -11.79 9.84
C LEU A 100 15.52 -10.93 9.80
N ILE A 101 15.51 -9.85 9.00
CA ILE A 101 16.66 -8.94 8.90
C ILE A 101 16.96 -8.26 10.24
N SER A 102 15.93 -7.85 10.98
CA SER A 102 16.10 -7.23 12.30
C SER A 102 16.70 -8.20 13.33
N GLN A 103 16.42 -9.51 13.24
CA GLN A 103 17.04 -10.51 14.13
C GLN A 103 18.49 -10.82 13.77
N GLU A 104 18.87 -10.82 12.49
CA GLU A 104 20.26 -11.06 12.08
C GLU A 104 21.18 -9.86 12.32
N ALA A 105 20.65 -8.64 12.37
CA ALA A 105 21.44 -7.44 12.69
C ALA A 105 21.86 -7.34 14.17
N GLU A 106 21.31 -8.19 15.05
CA GLU A 106 21.59 -8.22 16.49
C GLU A 106 22.59 -9.33 16.92
N ILE A 107 23.22 -10.04 15.97
CA ILE A 107 24.27 -11.05 16.22
C ILE A 107 25.64 -10.51 15.76
#